data_AF-A0A1I0F9M4-F1
#
_entry.id   AF-A0A1I0F9M4-F1
#
_cell.length_a   1.000
_cell.length_b   1.000
_cell.length_c   1.000
_cell.angle_alpha   90.00
_cell.angle_beta   90.00
_cell.angle_gamma   90.00
#
_symmetry.space_group_name_H-M   'P 1'
#
loop_
_entity.id
_entity.type
_entity.pdbx_description
1 polymer ?
#
loop_
_entity_poly.entity_id
_entity_poly.type
_entity_poly.pdbx_seq_one_letter_code
_entity_poly.pdbx_strand_id
1 'polypeptide(L)'
;MKPKPVEISFSPADNQRLANLCGVLDENLRQIETVLDVAIARRGEHFSIRGKPAQTSLAAEALQNFYDQSHHHLGIEQIQLGLIEGMNPYHQKKQGPDDKEIVEPALYTRRSDLRGRTPRQVEYLHQIQTHDITFSIGPAGTGKTYLAVASAVDALERDIVARIILVRPAVEAGERLGFLPGDMVQKVDPYLRPLYDALYDLMGFDKTSKQFERNAIEVAPLAFMRGRTLNQSFIILDEAQNTTPEQMKMFLTRIGFGSKAVVTGDVTQIDLAKHQKSGLVEAQQVLEKVRGIAFTRFDAEDVVRHPLVQRIVNAYEKYERKE
;
A
#
# COMPACT_ATOMS: atom_id res chain seq x y z
N MET A 1 2.72 42.65 3.81
CA MET A 1 3.11 42.48 2.38
C MET A 1 2.39 41.27 1.83
N LYS A 2 1.65 41.38 0.71
CA LYS A 2 1.13 40.18 0.03
C LYS A 2 2.33 39.37 -0.49
N PRO A 3 2.40 38.05 -0.26
CA PRO A 3 3.50 37.24 -0.77
C PRO A 3 3.54 37.36 -2.30
N LYS A 4 4.76 37.50 -2.86
CA LYS A 4 4.94 37.53 -4.32
C LYS A 4 4.50 36.18 -4.91
N PRO A 5 3.83 36.17 -6.07
CA PRO A 5 3.53 34.93 -6.76
C PRO A 5 4.82 34.22 -7.16
N VAL A 6 4.79 32.89 -7.15
CA VAL A 6 5.83 32.06 -7.76
C VAL A 6 5.45 31.88 -9.22
N GLU A 7 6.34 32.23 -10.14
CA GLU A 7 6.12 32.13 -11.58
C GLU A 7 6.95 30.97 -12.12
N ILE A 8 6.33 30.10 -12.92
CA ILE A 8 6.98 29.00 -13.64
C ILE A 8 6.57 29.03 -15.10
N SER A 9 7.51 28.69 -16.00
CA SER A 9 7.27 28.65 -17.44
C SER A 9 7.93 27.45 -18.07
N PHE A 10 7.20 26.72 -18.92
CA PHE A 10 7.73 25.56 -19.64
C PHE A 10 8.12 25.95 -21.06
N SER A 11 9.42 26.16 -21.28
CA SER A 11 9.98 26.58 -22.57
C SER A 11 11.02 25.58 -23.09
N PRO A 12 10.99 25.21 -24.38
CA PRO A 12 10.03 25.62 -25.41
C PRO A 12 8.62 25.06 -25.17
N ALA A 13 7.60 25.78 -25.63
CA ALA A 13 6.21 25.38 -25.40
C ALA A 13 5.86 24.12 -26.18
N ASP A 14 5.43 23.08 -25.46
CA ASP A 14 4.86 21.85 -26.01
C ASP A 14 3.38 21.79 -25.62
N ASN A 15 2.50 22.11 -26.57
CA ASN A 15 1.06 22.20 -26.32
C ASN A 15 0.43 20.85 -25.96
N GLN A 16 0.98 19.73 -26.44
CA GLN A 16 0.45 18.40 -26.11
C GLN A 16 0.76 18.05 -24.66
N ARG A 17 2.01 18.30 -24.23
CA ARG A 17 2.42 18.13 -22.83
C ARG A 17 1.66 19.05 -21.88
N LEU A 18 1.48 20.32 -22.26
CA LEU A 18 0.69 21.28 -21.48
C LEU A 18 -0.78 20.83 -21.37
N ALA A 19 -1.38 20.30 -22.43
CA ALA A 19 -2.74 19.75 -22.37
C ALA A 19 -2.82 18.52 -21.46
N ASN A 20 -1.85 17.61 -21.56
CA ASN A 20 -1.75 16.43 -20.69
C ASN A 20 -1.56 16.81 -19.21
N LEU A 21 -0.76 17.83 -18.92
CA LEU A 21 -0.55 18.38 -17.57
C LEU A 21 -1.83 18.98 -17.01
N CYS A 22 -2.52 19.84 -17.78
CA CYS A 22 -3.70 20.55 -17.28
C CYS A 22 -4.94 19.66 -17.16
N GLY A 23 -5.05 18.61 -17.98
CA GLY A 23 -6.22 17.74 -18.01
C GLY A 23 -7.45 18.42 -18.63
N VAL A 24 -8.58 17.71 -18.64
CA VAL A 24 -9.82 18.23 -19.23
C VAL A 24 -10.34 19.40 -18.38
N LEU A 25 -10.58 20.56 -19.00
CA LEU A 25 -11.06 21.76 -18.32
C LEU A 25 -10.20 22.19 -17.10
N ASP A 26 -8.88 22.02 -17.20
CA ASP A 26 -7.90 22.31 -16.15
C ASP A 26 -8.14 21.53 -14.83
N GLU A 27 -8.77 20.35 -14.90
CA GLU A 27 -9.08 19.53 -13.73
C GLU A 27 -7.84 19.19 -12.89
N ASN A 28 -6.69 18.93 -13.52
CA ASN A 28 -5.46 18.59 -12.81
C ASN A 28 -4.91 19.79 -12.03
N LEU A 29 -5.01 21.00 -12.58
CA LEU A 29 -4.61 22.23 -11.86
C LEU A 29 -5.49 22.43 -10.63
N ARG A 30 -6.80 22.22 -10.75
CA ARG A 30 -7.74 22.33 -9.61
C ARG A 30 -7.44 21.31 -8.51
N GLN A 31 -6.96 20.11 -8.86
CA GLN A 31 -6.50 19.13 -7.87
C GLN A 31 -5.27 19.65 -7.10
N ILE A 32 -4.27 20.17 -7.81
CA ILE A 32 -3.06 20.75 -7.19
C ILE A 32 -3.44 21.92 -6.27
N GLU A 33 -4.31 22.82 -6.73
CA GLU A 33 -4.85 23.94 -5.94
C GLU A 33 -5.51 23.46 -4.65
N THR A 34 -6.39 22.45 -4.76
CA THR A 34 -7.17 21.93 -3.63
C THR A 34 -6.31 21.23 -2.59
N VAL A 35 -5.33 20.43 -3.03
CA VAL A 35 -4.47 19.63 -2.14
C VAL A 35 -3.44 20.52 -1.42
N LEU A 36 -2.81 21.45 -2.15
CA LEU A 36 -1.75 22.29 -1.61
C LEU A 36 -2.26 23.62 -1.03
N ASP A 37 -3.55 23.93 -1.17
CA ASP A 37 -4.16 25.19 -0.70
C ASP A 37 -3.47 26.41 -1.35
N VAL A 38 -3.39 26.37 -2.69
CA VAL A 38 -2.82 27.42 -3.55
C VAL A 38 -3.79 27.80 -4.66
N ALA A 39 -3.56 28.95 -5.30
CA ALA A 39 -4.25 29.36 -6.52
C ALA A 39 -3.27 29.40 -7.70
N ILE A 40 -3.62 28.76 -8.82
CA ILE A 40 -2.82 28.63 -10.02
C ILE A 40 -3.54 29.34 -11.16
N ALA A 41 -2.90 30.35 -11.74
CA ALA A 41 -3.35 30.99 -12.96
C ALA A 41 -2.45 30.57 -14.12
N ARG A 42 -3.04 30.15 -15.24
CA ARG A 42 -2.32 29.74 -16.45
C ARG A 42 -2.55 30.72 -17.59
N ARG A 43 -1.48 31.03 -18.33
CA ARG A 43 -1.54 31.69 -19.65
C ARG A 43 -0.53 31.04 -20.58
N GLY A 44 -1.00 30.13 -21.43
CA GLY A 44 -0.14 29.35 -22.33
C GLY A 44 0.79 28.43 -21.54
N GLU A 45 2.09 28.64 -21.71
CA GLU A 45 3.20 27.99 -21.03
C GLU A 45 3.57 28.62 -19.67
N HIS A 46 2.99 29.78 -19.33
CA HIS A 46 3.26 30.50 -18.09
C HIS A 46 2.23 30.20 -17.01
N PHE A 47 2.70 29.93 -15.79
CA PHE A 47 1.90 29.61 -14.63
C PHE A 47 2.30 30.51 -13.45
N SER A 48 1.31 31.17 -12.85
CA SER A 48 1.45 32.01 -11.66
C SER A 48 0.80 31.30 -10.47
N ILE A 49 1.56 31.03 -9.42
CA ILE A 49 1.11 30.34 -8.21
C ILE A 49 1.06 31.33 -7.03
N ARG A 50 -0.07 31.36 -6.31
CA ARG A 50 -0.28 32.21 -5.13
C ARG A 50 -0.72 31.37 -3.92
N GLY A 51 -0.19 31.67 -2.75
CA GLY A 51 -0.46 30.91 -1.52
C GLY A 51 0.57 31.20 -0.45
N LYS A 52 0.71 30.32 0.56
CA LYS A 52 1.81 30.43 1.54
C LYS A 52 3.12 29.96 0.90
N PRO A 53 4.28 30.54 1.25
CA PRO A 53 5.56 30.25 0.60
C PRO A 53 5.91 28.75 0.48
N ALA A 54 5.70 27.98 1.56
CA ALA A 54 5.98 26.54 1.56
C ALA A 54 5.10 25.77 0.56
N GLN A 55 3.81 26.09 0.52
CA GLN A 55 2.84 25.45 -0.37
C GLN A 55 3.07 25.83 -1.84
N THR A 56 3.42 27.09 -2.10
CA THR A 56 3.74 27.55 -3.45
C THR A 56 5.03 26.93 -4.00
N SER A 57 6.02 26.64 -3.14
CA SER A 57 7.23 25.90 -3.54
C SER A 57 6.88 24.47 -3.94
N LEU A 58 6.13 23.76 -3.08
CA LEU A 58 5.66 22.40 -3.37
C LEU A 58 4.81 22.33 -4.64
N ALA A 59 3.96 23.33 -4.87
CA ALA A 59 3.14 23.39 -6.09
C ALA A 59 3.97 23.62 -7.34
N ALA A 60 5.02 24.46 -7.27
CA ALA A 60 5.94 24.67 -8.39
C ALA A 60 6.72 23.40 -8.71
N GLU A 61 7.24 22.71 -7.68
CA GLU A 61 7.93 21.42 -7.82
C GLU A 61 7.00 20.35 -8.39
N ALA A 62 5.77 20.25 -7.88
CA ALA A 62 4.78 19.31 -8.40
C ALA A 62 4.44 19.59 -9.87
N LEU A 63 4.22 20.85 -10.25
CA LEU A 63 3.97 21.23 -11.65
C LEU A 63 5.14 20.85 -12.56
N GLN A 64 6.38 21.06 -12.11
CA GLN A 64 7.56 20.66 -12.86
C GLN A 64 7.62 19.13 -13.04
N ASN A 65 7.46 18.38 -11.96
CA ASN A 65 7.48 16.92 -11.98
C ASN A 65 6.38 16.33 -12.87
N PHE A 66 5.17 16.89 -12.81
CA PHE A 66 4.07 16.46 -13.68
C PHE A 66 4.29 16.87 -15.13
N TYR A 67 4.86 18.05 -15.38
CA TYR A 67 5.22 18.43 -16.74
C TYR A 67 6.22 17.43 -17.33
N ASP A 68 7.22 16.99 -16.56
CA ASP A 68 8.21 16.00 -16.99
C ASP A 68 7.58 14.61 -17.29
N GLN A 69 6.47 14.27 -16.63
CA GLN A 69 5.72 13.02 -16.87
C GLN A 69 4.64 13.15 -17.96
N SER A 70 4.33 14.37 -18.41
CA SER A 70 3.21 14.67 -19.31
C SER A 70 3.41 14.25 -20.78
N HIS A 71 4.42 13.42 -21.07
CA HIS A 71 4.55 12.77 -22.38
C HIS A 71 3.32 11.91 -22.73
N HIS A 72 2.62 11.42 -21.70
CA HIS A 72 1.32 10.78 -21.81
C HIS A 72 0.28 11.55 -21.00
N HIS A 73 -1.00 11.23 -21.20
CA HIS A 73 -2.09 11.84 -20.44
C HIS A 73 -1.92 11.53 -18.94
N LEU A 74 -1.98 12.58 -18.11
CA LEU A 74 -1.95 12.45 -16.65
C LEU A 74 -3.37 12.42 -16.12
N GLY A 75 -3.79 11.25 -15.66
CA GLY A 75 -5.09 11.07 -15.03
C GLY A 75 -5.14 11.69 -13.63
N ILE A 76 -6.36 11.96 -13.14
CA ILE A 76 -6.58 12.54 -11.79
C ILE A 76 -5.91 11.70 -10.69
N GLU A 77 -5.97 10.36 -10.80
CA GLU A 77 -5.34 9.46 -9.83
C GLU A 77 -3.83 9.70 -9.76
N GLN A 78 -3.14 9.81 -10.91
CA GLN A 78 -1.70 10.07 -10.97
C GLN A 78 -1.32 11.43 -10.35
N ILE A 79 -2.14 12.46 -10.58
CA ILE A 79 -1.93 13.78 -9.98
C ILE A 79 -2.09 13.72 -8.46
N GLN A 80 -3.17 13.12 -7.96
CA GLN A 80 -3.41 12.99 -6.52
C GLN A 80 -2.30 12.20 -5.84
N LEU A 81 -1.87 11.10 -6.46
CA LEU A 81 -0.78 10.26 -6.00
C LEU A 81 0.56 10.99 -5.97
N GLY A 82 0.95 11.65 -7.07
CA GLY A 82 2.20 12.40 -7.13
C GLY A 82 2.25 13.57 -6.14
N LEU A 83 1.10 14.18 -5.83
CA LEU A 83 1.02 15.21 -4.78
C LEU A 83 1.26 14.63 -3.39
N ILE A 84 0.70 13.45 -3.08
CA ILE A 84 0.98 12.77 -1.80
C ILE A 84 2.47 12.41 -1.70
N GLU A 85 3.06 11.90 -2.79
CA GLU A 85 4.49 11.55 -2.86
C GLU A 85 5.37 12.79 -2.66
N GLY A 86 5.09 13.90 -3.35
CA GLY A 86 5.85 15.15 -3.22
C GLY A 86 5.74 15.82 -1.85
N MET A 87 4.65 15.57 -1.13
CA MET A 87 4.47 16.01 0.26
C MET A 87 5.19 15.10 1.27
N ASN A 88 5.60 13.89 0.88
CA ASN A 88 6.30 12.98 1.76
C ASN A 88 7.78 13.40 1.92
N PRO A 89 8.28 13.67 3.15
CA PRO A 89 9.64 14.16 3.40
C PRO A 89 10.75 13.27 2.82
N TYR A 90 10.50 11.98 2.62
CA TYR A 90 11.49 11.08 2.04
C TYR A 90 11.72 11.28 0.54
N HIS A 91 10.72 11.72 -0.22
CA HIS A 91 10.89 12.01 -1.64
C HIS A 91 11.79 13.23 -1.89
N GLN A 92 11.83 14.17 -0.94
CA GLN A 92 12.70 15.35 -1.01
C GLN A 92 14.20 15.03 -0.79
N LYS A 93 14.52 13.85 -0.22
CA LYS A 93 15.90 13.46 0.12
C LYS A 93 16.67 12.72 -0.98
N LYS A 94 16.08 12.41 -2.14
CA LYS A 94 16.72 11.68 -3.27
C LYS A 94 17.88 12.44 -3.99
N GLN A 95 18.58 13.38 -3.34
CA GLN A 95 19.72 14.12 -3.92
C GLN A 95 21.02 14.01 -3.09
N GLY A 96 21.26 12.86 -2.44
CA GLY A 96 22.55 12.53 -1.81
C GLY A 96 23.40 11.62 -2.70
N PRO A 97 24.71 11.87 -2.87
CA PRO A 97 25.60 11.05 -3.72
C PRO A 97 25.97 9.67 -3.14
N ASP A 98 25.48 9.31 -1.95
CA ASP A 98 25.89 8.10 -1.19
C ASP A 98 24.74 7.10 -0.98
N ASP A 99 23.55 7.38 -1.53
CA ASP A 99 22.43 6.44 -1.47
C ASP A 99 22.69 5.30 -2.45
N LYS A 100 23.05 4.12 -1.91
CA LYS A 100 23.01 2.87 -2.68
C LYS A 100 21.65 2.83 -3.36
N GLU A 101 21.62 2.84 -4.70
CA GLU A 101 20.39 2.65 -5.46
C GLU A 101 19.76 1.32 -5.03
N ILE A 102 18.81 1.39 -4.12
CA ILE A 102 17.90 0.28 -3.88
C ILE A 102 17.10 0.20 -5.16
N VAL A 103 17.48 -0.72 -6.04
CA VAL A 103 16.77 -0.98 -7.29
C VAL A 103 15.33 -1.29 -6.91
N GLU A 104 14.41 -0.38 -7.25
CA GLU A 104 12.98 -0.53 -6.97
C GLU A 104 12.52 -1.86 -7.61
N PRO A 105 12.01 -2.83 -6.83
CA PRO A 105 11.63 -4.12 -7.39
C PRO A 105 10.47 -3.94 -8.37
N ALA A 106 10.69 -4.25 -9.65
CA ALA A 106 9.64 -4.19 -10.65
C ALA A 106 8.65 -5.34 -10.43
N LEU A 107 7.37 -5.00 -10.19
CA LEU A 107 6.29 -5.96 -10.00
C LEU A 107 5.51 -6.15 -11.30
N TYR A 108 5.36 -7.40 -11.73
CA TYR A 108 4.59 -7.78 -12.88
C TYR A 108 3.12 -8.00 -12.47
N THR A 109 2.34 -6.92 -12.56
CA THR A 109 0.90 -6.92 -12.29
C THR A 109 0.15 -6.17 -13.40
N ARG A 110 -1.18 -6.19 -13.37
CA ARG A 110 -2.02 -5.38 -14.28
C ARG A 110 -1.77 -3.88 -14.11
N ARG A 111 -1.43 -3.43 -12.89
CA ARG A 111 -1.01 -2.06 -12.61
C ARG A 111 0.49 -1.92 -12.87
N SER A 112 0.83 -1.41 -14.06
CA SER A 112 2.22 -1.24 -14.49
C SER A 112 2.99 -0.16 -13.72
N ASP A 113 2.29 0.75 -13.04
CA ASP A 113 2.85 1.84 -12.24
C ASP A 113 3.04 1.46 -10.75
N LEU A 114 2.70 0.22 -10.38
CA LEU A 114 2.75 -0.22 -8.99
C LEU A 114 4.19 -0.34 -8.48
N ARG A 115 4.51 0.41 -7.44
CA ARG A 115 5.81 0.41 -6.76
C ARG A 115 5.69 0.82 -5.31
N GLY A 116 6.76 0.58 -4.53
CA GLY A 116 6.90 1.18 -3.21
C GLY A 116 7.06 2.70 -3.32
N ARG A 117 6.29 3.45 -2.55
CA ARG A 117 6.25 4.93 -2.58
C ARG A 117 6.96 5.57 -1.42
N THR A 118 7.36 4.79 -0.43
CA THR A 118 8.25 5.22 0.64
C THR A 118 9.46 4.30 0.69
N PRO A 119 10.60 4.76 1.23
CA PRO A 119 11.78 3.91 1.36
C PRO A 119 11.49 2.60 2.10
N ARG A 120 10.63 2.63 3.14
CA ARG A 120 10.24 1.41 3.85
C ARG A 120 9.35 0.49 3.01
N GLN A 121 8.50 1.04 2.14
CA GLN A 121 7.72 0.23 1.19
C GLN A 121 8.63 -0.43 0.13
N VAL A 122 9.65 0.29 -0.35
CA VAL A 122 10.64 -0.27 -1.29
C VAL A 122 11.46 -1.36 -0.60
N GLU A 123 11.94 -1.11 0.62
CA GLU A 123 12.64 -2.09 1.43
C GLU A 123 11.76 -3.32 1.69
N TYR A 124 10.48 -3.14 2.00
CA TYR A 124 9.53 -4.22 2.20
C TYR A 124 9.40 -5.13 0.98
N LEU A 125 9.22 -4.55 -0.21
CA LEU A 125 9.17 -5.32 -1.46
C LEU A 125 10.46 -6.11 -1.69
N HIS A 126 11.60 -5.49 -1.43
CA HIS A 126 12.90 -6.17 -1.53
C HIS A 126 13.04 -7.31 -0.50
N GLN A 127 12.58 -7.11 0.74
CA GLN A 127 12.59 -8.14 1.78
C GLN A 127 11.73 -9.34 1.37
N ILE A 128 10.53 -9.12 0.82
CA ILE A 128 9.67 -10.20 0.31
C ILE A 128 10.38 -11.05 -0.76
N GLN A 129 11.08 -10.40 -1.69
CA GLN A 129 11.79 -11.11 -2.76
C GLN A 129 12.99 -11.91 -2.24
N THR A 130 13.72 -11.37 -1.28
CA THR A 130 15.00 -11.95 -0.80
C THR A 130 14.87 -12.92 0.36
N HIS A 131 13.74 -12.93 1.08
CA HIS A 131 13.51 -13.78 2.25
C HIS A 131 12.36 -14.76 2.03
N ASP A 132 12.40 -15.90 2.73
CA ASP A 132 11.31 -16.89 2.67
C ASP A 132 10.14 -16.48 3.57
N ILE A 133 10.42 -15.76 4.66
CA ILE A 133 9.39 -15.26 5.57
C ILE A 133 9.63 -13.77 5.82
N THR A 134 8.61 -12.95 5.60
CA THR A 134 8.66 -11.51 5.86
C THR A 134 7.49 -11.10 6.75
N PHE A 135 7.78 -10.36 7.82
CA PHE A 135 6.78 -9.71 8.65
C PHE A 135 6.70 -8.23 8.31
N SER A 136 5.49 -7.69 8.17
CA SER A 136 5.26 -6.26 8.05
C SER A 136 4.27 -5.78 9.09
N ILE A 137 4.71 -4.83 9.91
CA ILE A 137 3.96 -4.39 11.08
C ILE A 137 3.84 -2.88 11.06
N GLY A 138 2.63 -2.37 11.12
CA GLY A 138 2.40 -0.94 11.20
C GLY A 138 0.97 -0.55 10.86
N PRO A 139 0.68 0.76 10.81
CA PRO A 139 -0.69 1.27 10.76
C PRO A 139 -1.43 0.90 9.47
N ALA A 140 -2.76 1.00 9.51
CA ALA A 140 -3.59 0.89 8.32
C ALA A 140 -3.28 1.99 7.29
N GLY A 141 -3.27 1.64 6.01
CA GLY A 141 -2.99 2.57 4.90
C GLY A 141 -1.51 2.71 4.53
N THR A 142 -0.62 1.93 5.15
CA THR A 142 0.81 1.84 4.78
C THR A 142 1.08 0.94 3.58
N GLY A 143 0.04 0.30 3.03
CA GLY A 143 0.14 -0.58 1.87
C GLY A 143 0.63 -2.00 2.17
N LYS A 144 0.90 -2.37 3.44
CA LYS A 144 1.44 -3.68 3.85
C LYS A 144 0.78 -4.88 3.14
N THR A 145 -0.53 -5.05 3.29
CA THR A 145 -1.26 -6.18 2.71
C THR A 145 -1.33 -6.07 1.18
N TYR A 146 -1.56 -4.88 0.65
CA TYR A 146 -1.70 -4.66 -0.79
C TYR A 146 -0.39 -4.94 -1.55
N LEU A 147 0.75 -4.47 -1.04
CA LEU A 147 2.08 -4.74 -1.59
C LEU A 147 2.48 -6.22 -1.45
N ALA A 148 2.04 -6.89 -0.38
CA ALA A 148 2.21 -8.34 -0.23
C ALA A 148 1.45 -9.10 -1.33
N VAL A 149 0.18 -8.75 -1.56
CA VAL A 149 -0.65 -9.37 -2.61
C VAL A 149 -0.04 -9.09 -3.99
N ALA A 150 0.43 -7.88 -4.25
CA ALA A 150 1.13 -7.55 -5.49
C ALA A 150 2.38 -8.39 -5.73
N SER A 151 3.17 -8.62 -4.68
CA SER A 151 4.34 -9.51 -4.75
C SER A 151 3.95 -10.98 -4.97
N ALA A 152 2.82 -11.42 -4.41
CA ALA A 152 2.29 -12.74 -4.65
C ALA A 152 1.82 -12.94 -6.10
N VAL A 153 1.15 -11.93 -6.66
CA VAL A 153 0.73 -11.89 -8.07
C VAL A 153 1.97 -11.94 -8.97
N ASP A 154 2.97 -11.08 -8.73
CA ASP A 154 4.23 -11.10 -9.49
C ASP A 154 4.90 -12.48 -9.46
N ALA A 155 4.98 -13.12 -8.29
CA ALA A 155 5.55 -14.45 -8.14
C ALA A 155 4.76 -15.54 -8.88
N LEU A 156 3.43 -15.43 -8.93
CA LEU A 156 2.56 -16.36 -9.67
C LEU A 156 2.71 -16.15 -11.19
N GLU A 157 2.73 -14.90 -11.65
CA GLU A 157 2.86 -14.58 -13.09
C GLU A 157 4.22 -14.96 -13.66
N ARG A 158 5.27 -14.98 -12.83
CA ARG A 158 6.62 -15.40 -13.21
C ARG A 158 6.88 -16.89 -12.98
N ASP A 159 5.84 -17.67 -12.64
CA ASP A 159 5.94 -19.10 -12.31
C ASP A 159 6.97 -19.41 -11.19
N ILE A 160 7.27 -18.44 -10.32
CA ILE A 160 8.14 -18.63 -9.14
C ILE A 160 7.42 -19.49 -8.11
N VAL A 161 6.11 -19.31 -7.99
CA VAL A 161 5.22 -20.15 -7.19
C VAL A 161 4.09 -20.70 -8.05
N ALA A 162 3.54 -21.85 -7.68
CA ALA A 162 2.39 -22.44 -8.37
C ALA A 162 1.05 -21.93 -7.83
N ARG A 163 1.02 -21.39 -6.59
CA ARG A 163 -0.21 -20.99 -5.91
C ARG A 163 -0.05 -19.76 -5.03
N ILE A 164 -1.13 -19.02 -4.85
CA ILE A 164 -1.28 -17.97 -3.84
C ILE A 164 -2.31 -18.44 -2.79
N ILE A 165 -1.97 -18.35 -1.51
CA ILE A 165 -2.86 -18.71 -0.40
C ILE A 165 -2.98 -17.50 0.53
N LEU A 166 -4.15 -16.87 0.53
CA LEU A 166 -4.46 -15.73 1.38
C LEU A 166 -5.22 -16.20 2.61
N VAL A 167 -4.71 -15.85 3.78
CA VAL A 167 -5.16 -16.36 5.07
C VAL A 167 -5.47 -15.21 5.99
N ARG A 168 -6.62 -15.26 6.67
CA ARG A 168 -6.98 -14.29 7.72
C ARG A 168 -7.52 -15.04 8.95
N PRO A 169 -7.15 -14.66 10.19
CA PRO A 169 -7.76 -15.23 11.37
C PRO A 169 -9.22 -14.79 11.47
N ALA A 170 -10.10 -15.72 11.83
CA ALA A 170 -11.50 -15.39 12.12
C ALA A 170 -11.55 -14.80 13.54
N VAL A 171 -11.75 -13.49 13.64
CA VAL A 171 -11.92 -12.80 14.93
C VAL A 171 -13.18 -11.95 14.87
N GLU A 172 -13.97 -12.03 15.94
CA GLU A 172 -15.23 -11.28 16.08
C GLU A 172 -14.92 -9.82 16.40
N ALA A 173 -14.52 -9.04 15.40
CA ALA A 173 -14.37 -7.61 15.55
C ALA A 173 -15.77 -6.95 15.57
N GLY A 174 -16.21 -6.53 16.76
CA GLY A 174 -17.40 -5.70 16.97
C GLY A 174 -18.76 -6.44 16.94
N GLU A 175 -19.04 -7.23 15.90
CA GLU A 175 -20.28 -8.00 15.75
C GLU A 175 -20.03 -9.50 15.93
N ARG A 176 -20.85 -10.20 16.73
CA ARG A 176 -20.70 -11.64 16.94
C ARG A 176 -20.93 -12.36 15.61
N LEU A 177 -20.01 -13.25 15.21
CA LEU A 177 -20.11 -14.05 13.97
C LEU A 177 -21.44 -14.83 13.92
N GLY A 178 -22.03 -15.10 15.08
CA GLY A 178 -23.33 -15.75 15.25
C GLY A 178 -24.53 -15.09 14.55
N PHE A 179 -24.47 -13.81 14.14
CA PHE A 179 -25.62 -13.10 13.57
C PHE A 179 -25.71 -13.08 12.04
N LEU A 180 -24.64 -13.42 11.31
CA LEU A 180 -24.72 -13.52 9.85
C LEU A 180 -25.48 -14.81 9.46
N PRO A 181 -26.58 -14.75 8.69
CA PRO A 181 -27.26 -15.94 8.18
C PRO A 181 -26.38 -16.64 7.13
N GLY A 182 -26.36 -17.98 7.12
CA GLY A 182 -25.59 -18.77 6.14
C GLY A 182 -24.67 -19.83 6.76
N ASP A 183 -23.98 -20.57 5.90
CA ASP A 183 -22.93 -21.52 6.30
C ASP A 183 -21.68 -20.79 6.84
N MET A 184 -20.76 -21.52 7.49
CA MET A 184 -19.55 -20.91 8.06
C MET A 184 -18.68 -20.17 7.02
N VAL A 185 -18.78 -20.52 5.74
CA VAL A 185 -18.02 -19.86 4.67
C VAL A 185 -18.63 -18.50 4.35
N GLN A 186 -19.96 -18.44 4.21
CA GLN A 186 -20.72 -17.21 3.98
C GLN A 186 -20.56 -16.18 5.10
N LYS A 187 -20.33 -16.63 6.34
CA LYS A 187 -20.11 -15.73 7.48
C LYS A 187 -18.71 -15.12 7.52
N VAL A 188 -17.71 -15.78 6.93
CA VAL A 188 -16.32 -15.31 6.94
C VAL A 188 -15.99 -14.50 5.68
N ASP A 189 -16.75 -14.69 4.60
CA ASP A 189 -16.57 -14.00 3.31
C ASP A 189 -16.45 -12.46 3.41
N PRO A 190 -17.26 -11.74 4.23
CA PRO A 190 -17.12 -10.28 4.35
C PRO A 190 -15.74 -9.83 4.83
N TYR A 191 -15.11 -10.59 5.73
CA TYR A 191 -13.77 -10.28 6.27
C TYR A 191 -12.66 -10.56 5.26
N LEU A 192 -12.93 -11.39 4.25
CA LEU A 192 -12.00 -11.75 3.21
C LEU A 192 -12.11 -10.81 1.99
N ARG A 193 -13.20 -10.04 1.87
CA ARG A 193 -13.47 -9.14 0.75
C ARG A 193 -12.31 -8.20 0.38
N PRO A 194 -11.61 -7.54 1.33
CA PRO A 194 -10.47 -6.68 0.97
C PRO A 194 -9.35 -7.39 0.21
N LEU A 195 -9.17 -8.70 0.43
CA LEU A 195 -8.18 -9.51 -0.27
C LEU A 195 -8.63 -9.83 -1.71
N TYR A 196 -9.92 -10.06 -1.92
CA TYR A 196 -10.49 -10.21 -3.26
C TYR A 196 -10.38 -8.91 -4.07
N ASP A 197 -10.71 -7.77 -3.45
CA ASP A 197 -10.63 -6.47 -4.11
C ASP A 197 -9.19 -6.16 -4.58
N ALA A 198 -8.18 -6.45 -3.74
CA ALA A 198 -6.78 -6.32 -4.11
C ALA A 198 -6.40 -7.21 -5.31
N LEU A 199 -6.84 -8.47 -5.33
CA LEU A 199 -6.59 -9.38 -6.46
C LEU A 199 -7.26 -8.88 -7.75
N TYR A 200 -8.50 -8.40 -7.69
CA TYR A 200 -9.20 -7.88 -8.86
C TYR A 200 -8.52 -6.64 -9.43
N ASP A 201 -8.01 -5.77 -8.58
CA ASP A 201 -7.26 -4.59 -9.00
C ASP A 201 -5.91 -4.97 -9.64
N LEU A 202 -5.20 -5.95 -9.07
CA LEU A 202 -3.85 -6.34 -9.49
C LEU A 202 -3.79 -7.32 -10.66
N MET A 203 -4.82 -8.15 -10.88
CA MET A 203 -4.86 -9.16 -11.94
C MET A 203 -6.00 -8.95 -12.95
N GLY A 204 -7.03 -8.21 -12.57
CA GLY A 204 -8.29 -8.11 -13.31
C GLY A 204 -9.27 -9.23 -12.95
N PHE A 205 -10.56 -8.89 -12.96
CA PHE A 205 -11.65 -9.78 -12.55
C PHE A 205 -11.62 -11.17 -13.23
N ASP A 206 -11.66 -11.21 -14.56
CA ASP A 206 -11.74 -12.48 -15.31
C ASP A 206 -10.54 -13.41 -15.06
N LYS A 207 -9.35 -12.82 -14.88
CA LYS A 207 -8.14 -13.59 -14.62
C LYS A 207 -8.15 -14.15 -13.21
N THR A 208 -8.49 -13.32 -12.22
CA THR A 208 -8.64 -13.73 -10.82
C THR A 208 -9.64 -14.88 -10.70
N SER A 209 -10.82 -14.76 -11.31
CA SER A 209 -11.85 -15.82 -11.28
C SER A 209 -11.33 -17.14 -11.85
N LYS A 210 -10.63 -17.12 -13.00
CA LYS A 210 -10.02 -18.32 -13.59
C LYS A 210 -8.97 -18.95 -12.68
N GLN A 211 -8.19 -18.16 -11.95
CA GLN A 211 -7.18 -18.70 -11.04
C GLN A 211 -7.81 -19.31 -9.77
N PHE A 212 -8.94 -18.78 -9.30
CA PHE A 212 -9.74 -19.42 -8.26
C PHE A 212 -10.31 -20.76 -8.73
N GLU A 213 -10.92 -20.82 -9.92
CA GLU A 213 -11.46 -22.07 -10.49
C GLU A 213 -10.39 -23.17 -10.62
N ARG A 214 -9.14 -22.78 -10.92
CA ARG A 214 -7.98 -23.68 -11.02
C ARG A 214 -7.36 -24.05 -9.67
N ASN A 215 -7.85 -23.47 -8.56
CA ASN A 215 -7.22 -23.55 -7.22
C ASN A 215 -5.77 -23.05 -7.20
N ALA A 216 -5.40 -22.18 -8.14
CA ALA A 216 -4.12 -21.48 -8.13
C ALA A 216 -4.14 -20.33 -7.11
N ILE A 217 -5.32 -19.73 -6.86
CA ILE A 217 -5.52 -18.78 -5.78
C ILE A 217 -6.55 -19.37 -4.81
N GLU A 218 -6.23 -19.33 -3.51
CA GLU A 218 -7.10 -19.77 -2.43
C GLU A 218 -7.18 -18.63 -1.40
N VAL A 219 -8.40 -18.32 -0.93
CA VAL A 219 -8.61 -17.42 0.21
C VAL A 219 -9.34 -18.22 1.28
N ALA A 220 -8.73 -18.36 2.46
CA ALA A 220 -9.23 -19.27 3.49
C ALA A 220 -9.02 -18.74 4.91
N PRO A 221 -9.87 -19.13 5.87
CA PRO A 221 -9.64 -18.85 7.28
C PRO A 221 -8.38 -19.57 7.80
N LEU A 222 -7.70 -18.98 8.79
CA LEU A 222 -6.48 -19.55 9.39
C LEU A 222 -6.64 -21.00 9.88
N ALA A 223 -7.82 -21.38 10.36
CA ALA A 223 -8.10 -22.73 10.83
C ALA A 223 -7.86 -23.83 9.76
N PHE A 224 -8.02 -23.49 8.47
CA PHE A 224 -7.85 -24.42 7.35
C PHE A 224 -6.38 -24.73 7.06
N MET A 225 -5.44 -24.03 7.68
CA MET A 225 -4.00 -24.29 7.53
C MET A 225 -3.54 -25.49 8.36
N ARG A 226 -4.34 -25.94 9.33
CA ARG A 226 -3.98 -27.04 10.22
C ARG A 226 -3.76 -28.34 9.43
N GLY A 227 -2.62 -28.98 9.67
CA GLY A 227 -2.26 -30.26 9.03
C GLY A 227 -1.78 -30.14 7.58
N ARG A 228 -1.70 -28.94 7.01
CA ARG A 228 -1.18 -28.73 5.65
C ARG A 228 0.34 -28.58 5.63
N THR A 229 0.95 -28.90 4.50
CA THR A 229 2.30 -28.45 4.16
C THR A 229 2.18 -27.68 2.86
N LEU A 230 2.56 -26.41 2.88
CA LEU A 230 2.33 -25.46 1.80
C LEU A 230 3.63 -25.33 0.99
N ASN A 231 3.83 -26.21 0.02
CA ASN A 231 4.96 -26.18 -0.92
C ASN A 231 4.63 -25.33 -2.15
N GLN A 232 5.66 -24.75 -2.76
CA GLN A 232 5.58 -23.96 -4.01
C GLN A 232 4.44 -22.94 -4.01
N SER A 233 4.22 -22.29 -2.88
CA SER A 233 3.09 -21.38 -2.67
C SER A 233 3.57 -20.04 -2.12
N PHE A 234 2.91 -18.96 -2.50
CA PHE A 234 3.04 -17.67 -1.84
C PHE A 234 1.89 -17.51 -0.85
N ILE A 235 2.21 -17.46 0.44
CA ILE A 235 1.21 -17.43 1.51
C ILE A 235 1.19 -16.05 2.16
N ILE A 236 0.02 -15.47 2.34
CA ILE A 236 -0.14 -14.21 3.07
C ILE A 236 -1.03 -14.46 4.27
N LEU A 237 -0.54 -14.18 5.47
CA LEU A 237 -1.35 -14.12 6.69
C LEU A 237 -1.63 -12.65 7.01
N ASP A 238 -2.86 -12.22 6.72
CA ASP A 238 -3.33 -10.86 6.99
C ASP A 238 -4.01 -10.74 8.35
N GLU A 239 -4.01 -9.51 8.90
CA GLU A 239 -4.43 -9.21 10.28
C GLU A 239 -3.80 -10.13 11.33
N ALA A 240 -2.51 -10.39 11.20
CA ALA A 240 -1.80 -11.34 12.06
C ALA A 240 -1.79 -10.95 13.55
N GLN A 241 -2.03 -9.68 13.89
CA GLN A 241 -2.19 -9.24 15.28
C GLN A 241 -3.33 -9.96 16.01
N ASN A 242 -4.29 -10.46 15.24
CA ASN A 242 -5.47 -11.19 15.68
C ASN A 242 -5.27 -12.71 15.76
N THR A 243 -4.01 -13.17 15.75
CA THR A 243 -3.66 -14.57 16.01
C THR A 243 -3.22 -14.78 17.45
N THR A 244 -3.43 -15.97 18.01
CA THR A 244 -2.77 -16.40 19.24
C THR A 244 -1.35 -16.90 18.95
N PRO A 245 -0.45 -17.00 19.96
CA PRO A 245 0.88 -17.59 19.77
C PRO A 245 0.86 -19.00 19.20
N GLU A 246 -0.10 -19.83 19.62
CA GLU A 246 -0.27 -21.19 19.12
C GLU A 246 -0.68 -21.19 17.65
N GLN A 247 -1.57 -20.27 17.25
CA GLN A 247 -2.01 -20.13 15.86
C GLN A 247 -0.87 -19.62 14.97
N MET A 248 -0.09 -18.63 15.43
CA MET A 248 1.09 -18.13 14.72
C MET A 248 2.14 -19.23 14.54
N LYS A 249 2.47 -19.97 15.60
CA LYS A 249 3.38 -21.12 15.53
C LYS A 249 2.83 -22.22 14.61
N MET A 250 1.54 -22.51 14.68
CA MET A 250 0.88 -23.46 13.78
C MET A 250 1.07 -23.04 12.33
N PHE A 251 0.78 -21.78 11.99
CA PHE A 251 0.92 -21.22 10.65
C PHE A 251 2.36 -21.30 10.13
N LEU A 252 3.33 -20.77 10.88
CA LEU A 252 4.73 -20.70 10.45
C LEU A 252 5.31 -22.09 10.18
N THR A 253 4.87 -23.11 10.92
CA THR A 253 5.32 -24.51 10.69
C THR A 253 4.64 -25.21 9.51
N ARG A 254 3.72 -24.56 8.79
CA ARG A 254 3.12 -25.11 7.56
C ARG A 254 3.90 -24.73 6.30
N ILE A 255 4.82 -23.77 6.39
CA ILE A 255 5.57 -23.25 5.25
C ILE A 255 6.53 -24.35 4.76
N GLY A 256 6.33 -24.77 3.52
CA GLY A 256 7.09 -25.85 2.88
C GLY A 256 8.17 -25.33 1.92
N PHE A 257 8.75 -26.23 1.14
CA PHE A 257 9.83 -25.91 0.20
C PHE A 257 9.33 -25.10 -1.00
N GLY A 258 10.17 -24.18 -1.48
CA GLY A 258 9.87 -23.32 -2.62
C GLY A 258 8.72 -22.35 -2.36
N SER A 259 8.39 -22.11 -1.09
CA SER A 259 7.31 -21.22 -0.69
C SER A 259 7.84 -19.95 -0.07
N LYS A 260 7.06 -18.88 -0.20
CA LYS A 260 7.29 -17.60 0.48
C LYS A 260 6.08 -17.29 1.36
N ALA A 261 6.32 -16.71 2.53
CA ALA A 261 5.27 -16.31 3.45
C ALA A 261 5.42 -14.84 3.84
N VAL A 262 4.31 -14.11 3.81
CA VAL A 262 4.24 -12.73 4.27
C VAL A 262 3.20 -12.63 5.37
N VAL A 263 3.60 -12.09 6.52
CA VAL A 263 2.74 -11.92 7.70
C VAL A 263 2.52 -10.43 7.91
N THR A 264 1.30 -9.96 7.70
CA THR A 264 0.93 -8.54 7.79
C THR A 264 0.05 -8.28 9.02
N GLY A 265 0.27 -7.18 9.72
CA GLY A 265 -0.58 -6.82 10.86
C GLY A 265 -0.34 -5.43 11.43
N ASP A 266 -1.21 -5.03 12.34
CA ASP A 266 -1.13 -3.76 13.07
C ASP A 266 -1.29 -4.03 14.57
N VAL A 267 -0.20 -3.92 15.33
CA VAL A 267 -0.21 -4.20 16.78
C VAL A 267 -1.08 -3.22 17.60
N THR A 268 -1.53 -2.12 17.01
CA THR A 268 -2.46 -1.18 17.65
C THR A 268 -3.93 -1.58 17.50
N GLN A 269 -4.24 -2.53 16.60
CA GLN A 269 -5.59 -3.00 16.27
C GLN A 269 -5.79 -4.47 16.67
N ILE A 270 -5.45 -4.80 17.92
CA ILE A 270 -5.63 -6.17 18.45
C ILE A 270 -7.09 -6.32 18.93
N ASP A 271 -7.84 -7.15 18.21
CA ASP A 271 -9.25 -7.49 18.51
C ASP A 271 -9.40 -8.73 19.39
N LEU A 272 -8.28 -9.31 19.85
CA LEU A 272 -8.29 -10.44 20.78
C LEU A 272 -8.90 -10.06 22.13
N ALA A 273 -9.46 -11.06 22.82
CA ALA A 273 -9.93 -10.85 24.19
C ALA A 273 -8.79 -10.34 25.09
N LYS A 274 -9.09 -9.42 26.01
CA LYS A 274 -8.08 -8.68 26.82
C LYS A 274 -7.02 -9.53 27.54
N HIS A 275 -7.29 -10.82 27.78
CA HIS A 275 -6.38 -11.74 28.47
C HIS A 275 -5.53 -12.60 27.51
N GLN A 276 -5.83 -12.57 26.21
CA GLN A 276 -5.09 -13.32 25.20
C GLN A 276 -3.93 -12.48 24.67
N LYS A 277 -2.75 -13.09 24.59
CA LYS A 277 -1.59 -12.47 23.95
C LYS A 277 -1.72 -12.56 22.44
N SER A 278 -1.23 -11.55 21.74
CA SER A 278 -1.09 -11.59 20.28
C SER A 278 0.11 -12.43 19.88
N GLY A 279 -0.11 -13.38 18.97
CA GLY A 279 0.93 -14.20 18.36
C GLY A 279 1.89 -13.40 17.49
N LEU A 280 1.44 -12.30 16.87
CA LEU A 280 2.31 -11.40 16.12
C LEU A 280 3.33 -10.73 17.04
N VAL A 281 2.87 -10.18 18.18
CA VAL A 281 3.73 -9.52 19.16
C VAL A 281 4.75 -10.49 19.75
N GLU A 282 4.33 -11.72 20.06
CA GLU A 282 5.25 -12.76 20.54
C GLU A 282 6.25 -13.20 19.46
N ALA A 283 5.80 -13.38 18.22
CA ALA A 283 6.66 -13.79 17.10
C ALA A 283 7.78 -12.78 16.84
N GLN A 284 7.51 -11.47 16.98
CA GLN A 284 8.55 -10.44 16.88
C GLN A 284 9.70 -10.68 17.87
N GLN A 285 9.39 -11.09 19.09
CA GLN A 285 10.39 -11.32 20.14
C GLN A 285 11.12 -12.65 19.94
N VAL A 286 10.36 -13.70 19.62
CA VAL A 286 10.89 -15.07 19.49
C VAL A 286 11.74 -15.24 18.23
N LEU A 287 11.37 -14.58 17.13
CA LEU A 287 11.97 -14.79 15.81
C LEU A 287 13.01 -13.73 15.42
N GLU A 288 13.28 -12.73 16.28
CA GLU A 288 14.18 -11.61 16.00
C GLU A 288 15.56 -12.04 15.49
N LYS A 289 16.08 -13.17 15.98
CA LYS A 289 17.42 -13.67 15.67
C LYS A 289 17.44 -14.85 14.68
N VAL A 290 16.28 -15.18 14.10
CA VAL A 290 16.17 -16.30 13.15
C VAL A 290 16.60 -15.82 11.76
N ARG A 291 17.68 -16.41 11.25
CA ARG A 291 18.18 -16.13 9.89
C ARG A 291 17.13 -16.54 8.85
N GLY A 292 16.95 -15.70 7.81
CA GLY A 292 15.98 -15.94 6.74
C GLY A 292 14.59 -15.36 6.99
N ILE A 293 14.37 -14.71 8.15
CA ILE A 293 13.15 -13.96 8.47
C ILE A 293 13.46 -12.47 8.44
N ALA A 294 12.67 -11.71 7.69
CA ALA A 294 12.76 -10.25 7.64
C ALA A 294 11.60 -9.59 8.41
N PHE A 295 11.87 -8.42 8.98
CA PHE A 295 10.86 -7.59 9.66
C PHE A 295 10.91 -6.18 9.09
N THR A 296 9.83 -5.74 8.46
CA THR A 296 9.59 -4.33 8.14
C THR A 296 8.65 -3.73 9.19
N ARG A 297 9.01 -2.56 9.74
CA ARG A 297 8.14 -1.77 10.61
C ARG A 297 7.75 -0.49 9.90
N PHE A 298 6.46 -0.37 9.58
CA PHE A 298 5.87 0.84 9.04
C PHE A 298 5.39 1.75 10.17
N ASP A 299 5.38 3.04 9.90
CA ASP A 299 4.84 4.06 10.81
C ASP A 299 3.84 4.97 10.07
N ALA A 300 3.50 6.11 10.67
CA ALA A 300 2.52 7.03 10.12
C ALA A 300 3.02 7.78 8.86
N GLU A 301 4.34 7.96 8.67
CA GLU A 301 4.90 8.63 7.48
C GLU A 301 4.87 7.71 6.23
N ASP A 302 4.68 6.41 6.43
CA ASP A 302 4.48 5.44 5.36
C ASP A 302 3.03 5.35 4.86
N VAL A 303 2.10 6.09 5.47
CA VAL A 303 0.69 6.08 5.11
C VAL A 303 0.46 6.91 3.83
N VAL A 304 0.07 6.23 2.76
CA VAL A 304 -0.25 6.86 1.48
C VAL A 304 -1.76 6.81 1.28
N ARG A 305 -2.44 7.91 1.58
CA ARG A 305 -3.90 8.04 1.47
C ARG A 305 -4.26 9.25 0.63
N HIS A 306 -5.43 9.19 0.01
CA HIS A 306 -6.02 10.34 -0.66
C HIS A 306 -6.00 11.59 0.27
N PRO A 307 -5.62 12.79 -0.22
CA PRO A 307 -5.40 13.95 0.65
C PRO A 307 -6.63 14.35 1.48
N LEU A 308 -7.84 14.21 0.91
CA LEU A 308 -9.09 14.43 1.64
C LEU A 308 -9.24 13.47 2.82
N VAL A 309 -8.92 12.19 2.65
CA VAL A 309 -8.99 11.19 3.72
C VAL A 309 -7.99 11.53 4.81
N GLN A 310 -6.77 11.95 4.45
CA GLN A 310 -5.78 12.41 5.43
C GLN A 310 -6.28 13.62 6.23
N ARG A 311 -6.93 14.59 5.57
CA ARG A 311 -7.54 15.74 6.24
C ARG A 311 -8.65 15.34 7.21
N ILE A 312 -9.47 14.34 6.85
CA ILE A 312 -10.53 13.81 7.72
C ILE A 312 -9.91 13.16 8.95
N VAL A 313 -8.93 12.26 8.78
CA VAL A 313 -8.22 11.61 9.90
C VAL A 313 -7.61 12.64 10.83
N ASN A 314 -6.87 13.61 10.29
CA ASN A 314 -6.26 14.69 11.08
C ASN A 314 -7.29 15.54 11.84
N ALA A 315 -8.52 15.67 11.33
CA ALA A 315 -9.60 16.40 12.01
C ALA A 315 -10.13 15.63 13.23
N TYR A 316 -10.32 14.32 13.09
CA TYR A 316 -10.73 13.43 14.19
C TYR A 316 -9.64 13.33 15.27
N GLU A 317 -8.38 13.12 14.89
CA GLU A 317 -7.27 13.07 15.87
C GLU A 317 -7.14 14.37 16.68
N LYS A 318 -7.39 15.53 16.06
CA LYS A 318 -7.39 16.83 16.75
C LYS A 318 -8.57 17.00 17.69
N TYR A 319 -9.70 16.38 17.38
CA TYR A 319 -10.87 16.38 18.26
C TYR A 319 -10.59 15.51 19.48
N GLU A 320 -10.12 14.28 19.28
CA GLU A 320 -9.80 13.33 20.35
C GLU A 320 -8.71 13.84 21.30
N ARG A 321 -7.70 14.59 20.81
CA ARG A 321 -6.67 15.19 21.66
C ARG A 321 -7.13 16.39 22.50
N LYS A 322 -8.32 16.93 22.23
CA LYS A 322 -8.90 18.04 23.01
C LYS A 322 -9.81 17.54 24.14
N GLU A 323 -10.20 16.26 24.12
CA GLU A 323 -10.84 15.55 25.22
C GLU A 323 -9.78 14.93 26.14
#